data_AF-A0A7X3VI23-F1
#
_entry.id   AF-A0A7X3VI23-F1
#
_cell.length_a   1.000
_cell.length_b   1.000
_cell.length_c   1.000
_cell.angle_alpha   90.00
_cell.angle_beta   90.00
_cell.angle_gamma   90.00
#
_symmetry.space_group_name_H-M   'P 1'
#
loop_
_entity.id
_entity.type
_entity.pdbx_description
1 polymer ?
#
loop_
_entity_poly.entity_id
_entity_poly.type
_entity_poly.pdbx_seq_one_letter_code
_entity_poly.pdbx_strand_id
1 'polypeptide(L)'
;MSRRPAAGSRPLRYKVLAADDAPTMRREFDAMGAFGFRYRGRSIAGTSFGGHEAVVILERDAADRDAQYDYRLVAAAPASTLQAELNELSRLGFEVEGLSISKTALGGSEVVTILSRRHGRAAGG
;
A
#
# COMPACT_ATOMS: atom_id res chain seq x y z
N MET A 1 -4.25 -34.70 -24.02
CA MET A 1 -4.51 -33.99 -22.74
C MET A 1 -3.32 -33.11 -22.43
N SER A 2 -3.39 -31.82 -22.73
CA SER A 2 -2.29 -30.88 -22.44
C SER A 2 -2.25 -30.60 -20.95
N ARG A 3 -1.19 -31.06 -20.28
CA ARG A 3 -0.94 -30.78 -18.86
C ARG A 3 -0.64 -29.28 -18.76
N ARG A 4 -1.61 -28.50 -18.29
CA ARG A 4 -1.41 -27.11 -17.84
C ARG A 4 -0.19 -27.13 -16.90
N PRO A 5 0.87 -26.34 -17.12
CA PRO A 5 2.01 -26.35 -16.22
C PRO A 5 1.46 -26.05 -14.82
N ALA A 6 1.78 -26.92 -13.86
CA ALA A 6 1.49 -26.65 -12.46
C ALA A 6 2.06 -25.25 -12.18
N ALA A 7 1.23 -24.34 -11.66
CA ALA A 7 1.69 -23.01 -11.32
C ALA A 7 2.86 -23.17 -10.36
N GLY A 8 4.09 -23.03 -10.87
CA GLY A 8 5.29 -23.06 -10.05
C GLY A 8 5.07 -22.04 -8.95
N SER A 9 5.27 -22.44 -7.70
CA SER A 9 5.16 -21.55 -6.55
C SER A 9 6.04 -20.32 -6.84
N ARG A 10 5.39 -19.19 -7.11
CA ARG A 10 6.11 -17.91 -7.23
C ARG A 10 6.86 -17.75 -5.90
N PRO A 11 8.17 -17.51 -5.90
CA PRO A 11 8.92 -17.35 -4.66
C PRO A 11 8.54 -16.02 -4.01
N LEU A 12 7.45 -16.04 -3.24
CA LEU A 12 6.92 -14.85 -2.57
C LEU A 12 7.76 -14.50 -1.34
N ARG A 13 8.00 -13.21 -1.15
CA ARG A 13 8.62 -12.64 0.04
C ARG A 13 7.64 -11.68 0.69
N TYR A 14 7.51 -11.78 1.99
CA TYR A 14 6.62 -10.93 2.78
C TYR A 14 7.42 -9.96 3.64
N LYS A 15 6.86 -8.78 3.84
CA LYS A 15 7.33 -7.82 4.85
C LYS A 15 6.14 -7.28 5.64
N VAL A 16 6.42 -6.98 6.90
CA VAL A 16 5.47 -6.31 7.79
C VAL A 16 6.02 -4.93 8.09
N LEU A 17 5.20 -3.90 7.89
CA LEU A 17 5.47 -2.55 8.35
C LEU A 17 4.59 -2.28 9.57
N ALA A 18 5.18 -1.67 10.57
CA ALA A 18 4.51 -1.26 11.79
C ALA A 18 4.76 0.25 11.92
N ALA A 19 3.69 1.05 11.92
CA ALA A 19 3.78 2.50 11.93
C ALA A 19 2.65 3.10 12.76
N ASP A 20 3.01 4.08 13.58
CA ASP A 20 2.15 4.85 14.48
C ASP A 20 1.66 6.16 13.84
N ASP A 21 2.35 6.67 12.81
CA ASP A 21 1.97 7.88 12.10
C ASP A 21 2.03 7.78 10.55
N ALA A 22 1.34 8.70 9.88
CA ALA A 22 1.28 8.77 8.43
C ALA A 22 2.60 9.16 7.75
N PRO A 23 3.43 10.10 8.27
CA PRO A 23 4.76 10.38 7.74
C PRO A 23 5.67 9.14 7.68
N THR A 24 5.74 8.36 8.75
CA THR A 24 6.53 7.12 8.85
C THR A 24 6.00 6.10 7.86
N MET A 25 4.69 5.91 7.83
CA MET A 25 4.05 4.99 6.88
C MET A 25 4.37 5.36 5.42
N ARG A 26 4.33 6.64 5.04
CA ARG A 26 4.71 7.10 3.69
C ARG A 26 6.15 6.74 3.34
N ARG A 27 7.11 7.04 4.23
CA ARG A 27 8.53 6.73 4.02
C ARG A 27 8.77 5.23 3.84
N GLU A 28 8.13 4.41 4.67
CA GLU A 28 8.24 2.96 4.61
C GLU A 28 7.63 2.40 3.32
N PHE A 29 6.46 2.90 2.89
CA PHE A 29 5.86 2.52 1.61
C PHE A 29 6.74 2.90 0.42
N ASP A 30 7.30 4.11 0.40
CA ASP A 30 8.19 4.56 -0.68
C ASP A 30 9.42 3.64 -0.79
N ALA A 31 10.05 3.34 0.35
CA ALA A 31 11.19 2.43 0.39
C ALA A 31 10.82 1.03 -0.11
N MET A 32 9.70 0.47 0.37
CA MET A 32 9.29 -0.89 0.01
C MET A 32 8.79 -1.00 -1.44
N GLY A 33 8.12 0.04 -1.94
CA GLY A 33 7.69 0.15 -3.33
C GLY A 33 8.87 0.15 -4.30
N ALA A 34 9.96 0.86 -3.98
CA ALA A 34 11.21 0.82 -4.74
C ALA A 34 11.84 -0.58 -4.78
N PHE A 35 11.63 -1.38 -3.74
CA PHE A 35 12.05 -2.79 -3.69
C PHE A 35 11.06 -3.76 -4.33
N GLY A 36 9.95 -3.29 -4.89
CA GLY A 36 8.95 -4.12 -5.58
C GLY A 36 7.96 -4.82 -4.67
N PHE A 37 7.82 -4.37 -3.42
CA PHE A 37 6.80 -4.88 -2.51
C PHE A 37 5.45 -4.21 -2.80
N ARG A 38 4.44 -5.04 -3.05
CA ARG A 38 3.04 -4.66 -3.24
C ARG A 38 2.26 -4.77 -1.92
N TYR A 39 1.35 -3.83 -1.66
CA TYR A 39 0.38 -3.90 -0.58
C TYR A 39 -0.50 -5.16 -0.66
N ARG A 40 -0.73 -5.81 0.50
CA ARG A 40 -1.65 -6.94 0.63
C ARG A 40 -2.77 -6.72 1.63
N GLY A 41 -2.53 -5.97 2.68
CA GLY A 41 -3.53 -5.73 3.70
C GLY A 41 -2.98 -4.91 4.85
N ARG A 42 -3.90 -4.37 5.65
CA ARG A 42 -3.60 -3.58 6.84
C ARG A 42 -4.59 -3.94 7.95
N SER A 43 -4.09 -3.92 9.19
CA SER A 43 -4.91 -3.93 10.40
C SER A 43 -4.43 -2.84 11.35
N ILE A 44 -5.27 -2.46 12.32
CA ILE A 44 -4.88 -1.63 13.45
C ILE A 44 -4.72 -2.57 14.64
N ALA A 45 -3.50 -2.72 15.14
CA ALA A 45 -3.20 -3.46 16.35
C ALA A 45 -3.22 -2.52 17.55
N GLY A 46 -3.91 -2.90 18.62
CA GLY A 46 -3.71 -2.28 19.92
C GLY A 46 -2.36 -2.75 20.48
N THR A 47 -1.52 -1.84 20.92
CA THR A 47 -0.27 -2.17 21.62
C THR A 47 -0.55 -2.31 23.11
N SER A 48 0.21 -3.17 23.79
CA SER A 48 0.05 -3.44 25.23
C SER A 48 0.25 -2.21 26.13
N PHE A 49 0.77 -1.11 25.58
CA PHE A 49 1.00 0.17 26.26
C PHE A 49 0.01 1.27 25.83
N GLY A 50 -1.15 0.91 25.29
CA GLY A 50 -2.23 1.86 25.01
C GLY A 50 -2.06 2.67 23.71
N GLY A 51 -1.12 2.30 22.85
CA GLY A 51 -0.98 2.86 21.50
C GLY A 51 -1.79 2.07 20.47
N HIS A 52 -2.13 2.72 19.35
CA HIS A 52 -2.67 2.05 18.17
C HIS A 52 -1.59 2.08 17.08
N GLU A 53 -1.17 0.91 16.61
CA GLU A 53 -0.18 0.79 15.55
C GLU A 53 -0.81 0.17 14.31
N ALA A 54 -0.59 0.79 13.16
CA ALA A 54 -0.98 0.20 11.89
C ALA A 54 0.02 -0.89 11.52
N VAL A 55 -0.49 -2.11 11.33
CA VAL A 55 0.29 -3.25 10.82
C VAL A 55 -0.09 -3.44 9.36
N VAL A 56 0.89 -3.33 8.46
CA VAL A 56 0.71 -3.49 7.01
C VAL A 56 1.50 -4.70 6.54
N ILE A 57 0.86 -5.56 5.73
CA ILE A 57 1.50 -6.69 5.05
C ILE A 57 1.80 -6.30 3.61
N LEU A 58 3.04 -6.49 3.21
CA LEU A 58 3.49 -6.34 1.83
C LEU A 58 4.00 -7.68 1.29
N GLU A 59 3.89 -7.87 -0.02
CA GLU A 59 4.36 -9.05 -0.73
C GLU A 59 5.14 -8.65 -1.97
N ARG A 60 6.22 -9.37 -2.25
CA ARG A 60 6.96 -9.29 -3.51
C ARG A 60 7.09 -10.69 -4.11
N ASP A 61 6.91 -10.78 -5.42
CA ASP A 61 7.41 -11.93 -6.17
C ASP A 61 8.91 -11.79 -6.43
N ALA A 62 9.73 -12.69 -5.88
CA ALA A 62 11.18 -12.64 -6.09
C ALA A 62 11.60 -12.95 -7.55
N ALA A 63 10.71 -13.54 -8.35
CA ALA A 63 10.93 -13.72 -9.79
C ALA A 63 10.68 -12.41 -10.59
N ASP A 64 9.90 -11.48 -10.05
CA ASP A 64 9.60 -10.19 -10.68
C ASP A 64 10.58 -9.12 -10.18
N ARG A 65 11.73 -9.02 -10.85
CA ARG A 65 12.81 -8.09 -10.46
C ARG A 65 12.57 -6.65 -10.89
N ASP A 66 11.69 -6.44 -11.86
CA ASP A 66 11.42 -5.14 -12.46
C ASP A 66 10.19 -4.47 -11.84
N ALA A 67 9.45 -5.16 -10.97
CA ALA A 67 8.34 -4.56 -10.24
C ALA A 67 8.84 -3.44 -9.32
N GLN A 68 8.31 -2.24 -9.53
CA GLN A 68 8.41 -1.11 -8.63
C GLN A 68 7.04 -0.46 -8.50
N TYR A 69 6.77 0.09 -7.33
CA TYR A 69 5.49 0.74 -7.02
C TYR A 69 5.73 2.11 -6.43
N ASP A 70 5.06 3.12 -6.96
CA ASP A 70 4.86 4.38 -6.23
C ASP A 70 3.65 4.21 -5.33
N TYR A 71 3.75 4.69 -4.08
CA TYR A 71 2.61 4.73 -3.18
C TYR A 71 2.16 6.18 -2.93
N ARG A 72 0.86 6.32 -2.68
CA ARG A 72 0.26 7.55 -2.17
C ARG A 72 -0.67 7.21 -1.02
N LEU A 73 -0.59 8.00 0.04
CA LEU A 73 -1.51 7.95 1.17
C LEU A 73 -2.33 9.23 1.15
N VAL A 74 -3.63 9.07 0.98
CA VAL A 74 -4.61 10.17 1.09
C VAL A 74 -5.29 10.04 2.44
N ALA A 75 -5.16 11.07 3.28
CA ALA A 75 -5.85 11.18 4.56
C ALA A 75 -6.80 12.37 4.49
N ALA A 76 -8.11 12.11 4.50
CA ALA A 76 -9.13 13.15 4.36
C ALA A 76 -10.20 13.02 5.45
N ALA A 77 -10.64 14.18 5.97
CA ALA A 77 -11.72 14.27 6.96
C ALA A 77 -13.12 14.35 6.32
N PRO A 78 -13.39 15.20 5.30
CA PRO A 78 -14.63 15.13 4.53
C PRO A 78 -14.50 14.23 3.29
N ALA A 79 -15.55 13.43 3.02
CA ALA A 79 -15.60 12.52 1.87
C ALA A 79 -15.54 13.23 0.50
N SER A 80 -15.99 14.48 0.41
CA SER A 80 -15.93 15.28 -0.83
C SER A 80 -14.49 15.60 -1.25
N THR A 81 -13.61 15.89 -0.29
CA THR A 81 -12.18 16.10 -0.56
C THR A 81 -11.51 14.80 -1.00
N LEU A 82 -11.84 13.69 -0.33
CA LEU A 82 -11.33 12.37 -0.71
C LEU A 82 -11.68 12.05 -2.18
N GLN A 83 -12.93 12.28 -2.59
CA GLN A 83 -13.36 12.03 -3.96
C GLN A 83 -12.54 12.83 -5.00
N ALA A 84 -12.27 14.10 -4.74
CA ALA A 84 -11.48 14.94 -5.63
C ALA A 84 -10.02 14.45 -5.74
N GLU A 85 -9.39 14.12 -4.61
CA GLU A 85 -8.00 13.63 -4.58
C GLU A 85 -7.86 12.25 -5.27
N LEU A 86 -8.81 11.34 -5.05
CA LEU A 86 -8.82 10.05 -5.75
C LEU A 86 -9.00 10.22 -7.28
N ASN A 87 -9.81 11.19 -7.70
CA ASN A 87 -9.97 11.52 -9.12
C ASN A 87 -8.70 12.10 -9.74
N GLU A 88 -7.94 12.90 -9.00
CA GLU A 88 -6.65 13.40 -9.46
C GLU A 88 -5.61 12.28 -9.58
N LEU A 89 -5.49 11.44 -8.55
CA LEU A 89 -4.52 10.34 -8.53
C LEU A 89 -4.83 9.27 -9.57
N SER A 90 -6.11 8.98 -9.84
CA SER A 90 -6.47 8.04 -10.91
C SER A 90 -6.04 8.53 -12.29
N ARG A 91 -6.11 9.84 -12.57
CA ARG A 91 -5.56 10.43 -13.81
C ARG A 91 -4.05 10.28 -13.92
N LEU A 92 -3.35 10.16 -12.80
CA LEU A 92 -1.91 9.89 -12.73
C LEU A 92 -1.57 8.39 -12.79
N GLY A 93 -2.58 7.53 -12.92
CA GLY A 93 -2.42 6.07 -13.04
C GLY A 93 -2.33 5.33 -11.69
N PHE A 94 -2.73 5.97 -10.59
CA PHE A 94 -2.82 5.28 -9.30
C PHE A 94 -4.12 4.49 -9.17
N GLU A 95 -4.01 3.31 -8.57
CA GLU A 95 -5.10 2.41 -8.23
C GLU A 95 -5.26 2.35 -6.70
N VAL A 96 -6.50 2.24 -6.22
CA VAL A 96 -6.77 2.05 -4.79
C VAL A 96 -6.43 0.62 -4.40
N GLU A 97 -5.53 0.46 -3.42
CA GLU A 97 -5.12 -0.84 -2.89
C GLU A 97 -5.80 -1.16 -1.55
N GLY A 98 -6.13 -0.13 -0.77
CA GLY A 98 -6.73 -0.34 0.55
C GLY A 98 -7.32 0.93 1.15
N LEU A 99 -8.23 0.75 2.10
CA LEU A 99 -8.88 1.81 2.85
C LEU A 99 -8.92 1.43 4.33
N SER A 100 -8.68 2.42 5.19
CA SER A 100 -8.76 2.25 6.65
C SER A 100 -9.32 3.51 7.30
N ILE A 101 -9.90 3.36 8.49
CA ILE A 101 -10.33 4.49 9.31
C ILE A 101 -9.37 4.59 10.48
N SER A 102 -8.77 5.76 10.67
CA SER A 102 -7.86 6.04 11.79
C SER A 102 -8.46 7.13 12.68
N LYS A 103 -8.22 7.06 13.99
CA LYS A 103 -8.59 8.14 14.90
C LYS A 103 -7.54 9.25 14.83
N THR A 104 -7.97 10.49 14.78
CA THR A 104 -7.07 11.65 14.85
C THR A 104 -6.76 11.99 16.30
N ALA A 105 -5.63 12.67 16.51
CA ALA A 105 -5.20 13.10 17.84
C ALA A 105 -6.23 14.02 18.55
N LEU A 106 -7.10 14.69 17.79
CA LEU A 106 -8.14 15.59 18.28
C LEU A 106 -9.52 14.92 18.40
N GLY A 107 -9.61 13.60 18.31
CA GLY A 107 -10.85 12.84 18.52
C GLY A 107 -11.76 12.71 17.29
N GLY A 108 -11.28 13.10 16.10
CA GLY A 108 -11.96 12.85 14.83
C GLY A 108 -11.62 11.49 14.25
N SER A 109 -12.31 11.09 13.17
CA SER A 109 -11.94 9.93 12.36
C SER A 109 -11.52 10.42 10.97
N GLU A 110 -10.41 9.90 10.47
CA GLU A 110 -9.93 10.16 9.12
C GLU A 110 -9.96 8.87 8.31
N VAL A 111 -10.41 9.00 7.07
CA VAL A 111 -10.29 7.92 6.09
C VAL A 111 -8.90 8.03 5.49
N VAL A 112 -8.14 6.94 5.60
CA VAL A 112 -6.84 6.79 4.96
C VAL A 112 -6.98 5.80 3.82
N THR A 113 -6.75 6.27 2.60
CA THR A 113 -6.69 5.44 1.39
C THR A 113 -5.25 5.25 0.97
N ILE A 114 -4.89 3.99 0.69
CA ILE A 114 -3.59 3.60 0.16
C ILE A 114 -3.78 3.36 -1.33
N LEU A 115 -3.01 4.07 -2.14
CA LEU A 115 -2.99 3.90 -3.57
C LEU A 115 -1.61 3.46 -4.03
N SER A 116 -1.55 2.65 -5.08
CA SER A 116 -0.30 2.30 -5.74
C SER A 116 -0.35 2.54 -7.24
N ARG A 117 0.82 2.80 -7.82
CA ARG A 117 1.03 2.77 -9.26
C ARG A 117 2.24 1.93 -9.55
N ARG A 118 2.07 0.86 -10.33
CA ARG A 118 3.19 0.05 -10.79
C ARG A 118 3.94 0.80 -11.89
N HIS A 119 5.26 0.86 -11.79
CA HIS A 119 6.10 1.28 -12.91
C HIS A 119 6.09 0.15 -13.95
N GLY A 120 5.65 0.47 -15.16
CA GLY A 120 5.79 -0.44 -16.29
C GLY A 120 7.27 -0.67 -16.57
N ARG A 121 7.63 -1.87 -17.04
CA ARG A 121 8.92 -2.11 -17.67
C ARG A 121 9.07 -1.01 -18.74
N ALA A 122 10.12 -0.18 -18.66
CA ALA A 122 10.47 0.66 -19.80
C ALA A 122 10.51 -0.28 -21.00
N ALA A 123 9.63 -0.05 -21.99
CA ALA A 123 9.68 -0.80 -23.22
C ALA A 123 11.10 -0.61 -23.75
N GLY A 124 11.89 -1.68 -23.74
CA GLY A 124 13.23 -1.66 -24.30
C GLY A 124 13.10 -1.24 -25.76
N GLY A 125 13.67 -0.09 -26.09
CA GLY A 125 14.01 0.26 -27.47
C GLY A 125 15.13 -0.61 -27.98
#